data_AF-A0A4U1ALI0-F1
#
_entry.id   AF-A0A4U1ALI0-F1
#
_cell.length_a   1.000
_cell.length_b   1.000
_cell.length_c   1.000
_cell.angle_alpha   90.00
_cell.angle_beta   90.00
_cell.angle_gamma   90.00
#
_symmetry.space_group_name_H-M   'P 1'
#
loop_
_entity.id
_entity.type
_entity.pdbx_description
1 polymer ?
#
loop_
_entity_poly.entity_id
_entity_poly.type
_entity_poly.pdbx_seq_one_letter_code
_entity_poly.pdbx_strand_id
1 'polypeptide(L)'
;MTAKKKNIPSIWSDPDDAPELTDEDFARGVWAIGEKVVSRDAAQKTIKKALRGRPPGTGQKKSTTVRFDNDILDAFKSTGKGWQSRMNSALRDWLKEHRP
;
A
#
# COMPACT_ATOMS: atom_id res chain seq x y z
N MET A 1 3.11 24.70 19.17
CA MET A 1 1.76 25.25 18.93
C MET A 1 1.50 25.23 17.44
N THR A 2 0.67 24.31 16.94
CA THR A 2 0.28 24.24 15.51
C THR A 2 -1.22 24.48 15.43
N ALA A 3 -1.62 25.70 15.11
CA ALA A 3 -3.02 26.05 14.92
C ALA A 3 -3.52 25.46 13.59
N LYS A 4 -4.51 24.57 13.64
CA LYS A 4 -5.20 24.07 12.45
C LYS A 4 -6.06 25.20 11.86
N LYS A 5 -5.91 25.47 10.56
CA LYS A 5 -6.71 26.48 9.84
C LYS A 5 -8.21 26.09 9.90
N LYS A 6 -9.06 27.08 10.18
CA LYS A 6 -10.53 26.94 10.24
C LYS A 6 -11.07 26.46 8.90
N ASN A 7 -11.87 25.40 8.91
CA ASN A 7 -12.60 24.91 7.74
C ASN A 7 -13.76 25.89 7.48
N ILE A 8 -13.65 26.69 6.42
CA ILE A 8 -14.69 27.64 6.01
C ILE A 8 -15.55 26.91 4.97
N PRO A 9 -16.89 26.87 5.10
CA PRO A 9 -17.73 26.24 4.08
C PRO A 9 -17.60 27.02 2.76
N SER A 10 -17.23 26.33 1.68
CA SER A 10 -17.23 26.90 0.33
C SER A 10 -18.67 27.11 -0.12
N ILE A 11 -19.03 28.35 -0.44
CA ILE A 11 -20.38 28.77 -0.87
C ILE A 11 -20.55 28.65 -2.40
N TRP A 12 -19.48 28.33 -3.12
CA TRP A 12 -19.51 28.21 -4.58
C TRP A 12 -19.84 26.78 -4.98
N SER A 13 -21.01 26.60 -5.61
CA SER A 13 -21.39 25.41 -6.35
C SER A 13 -21.08 25.63 -7.83
N ASP A 14 -20.34 24.70 -8.42
CA ASP A 14 -19.95 24.74 -9.83
C ASP A 14 -21.21 24.50 -10.70
N PRO A 15 -21.54 25.37 -11.67
CA PRO A 15 -22.67 25.14 -12.57
C PRO A 15 -22.49 23.93 -13.50
N ASP A 16 -21.26 23.42 -13.65
CA ASP A 16 -20.96 22.17 -14.36
C ASP A 16 -20.79 20.98 -13.39
N ASP A 17 -21.15 21.13 -12.10
CA ASP A 17 -21.06 20.04 -11.13
C ASP A 17 -21.99 18.89 -11.55
N ALA A 18 -21.39 17.72 -11.77
CA ALA A 18 -22.12 16.56 -12.23
C ALA A 18 -23.14 16.13 -11.16
N PRO A 19 -24.33 15.66 -11.54
CA PRO A 19 -25.27 15.11 -10.58
C PRO A 19 -24.60 13.98 -9.79
N GLU A 20 -24.90 13.88 -8.49
CA GLU A 20 -24.38 12.79 -7.68
C GLU A 20 -24.79 11.45 -8.27
N LEU A 21 -23.80 10.58 -8.50
CA LEU A 21 -24.03 9.28 -9.11
C LEU A 21 -24.76 8.37 -8.11
N THR A 22 -26.06 8.15 -8.34
CA THR A 22 -26.91 7.38 -7.42
C THR A 22 -26.80 5.89 -7.69
N ASP A 23 -27.23 5.06 -6.72
CA ASP A 23 -27.26 3.60 -6.87
C ASP A 23 -28.08 3.14 -8.09
N GLU A 24 -29.10 3.93 -8.49
CA GLU A 24 -29.91 3.68 -9.68
C GLU A 24 -29.12 3.87 -10.98
N ASP A 25 -28.17 4.81 -10.99
CA ASP A 25 -27.30 5.05 -12.14
C ASP A 25 -26.26 3.93 -12.26
N PHE A 26 -25.75 3.41 -11.14
CA PHE A 26 -24.92 2.22 -11.12
C PHE A 26 -25.68 0.96 -11.56
N ALA A 27 -26.98 0.86 -11.28
CA ALA A 27 -27.83 -0.25 -11.72
C ALA A 27 -28.09 -0.22 -13.23
N ARG A 28 -28.21 0.97 -13.84
CA ARG A 28 -28.32 1.16 -15.30
C ARG A 28 -26.98 1.10 -16.04
N GLY A 29 -25.88 1.19 -15.30
CA GLY A 29 -24.52 1.19 -15.84
C GLY A 29 -24.17 -0.09 -16.60
N VAL A 30 -23.58 0.08 -17.78
CA VAL A 30 -23.02 -1.01 -18.57
C VAL A 30 -21.58 -1.28 -18.10
N TRP A 31 -21.27 -2.54 -17.80
CA TRP A 31 -19.90 -2.92 -17.42
C TRP A 31 -18.99 -2.87 -18.65
N ALA A 32 -17.91 -2.08 -18.59
CA ALA A 32 -16.93 -1.98 -19.66
C ALA A 32 -15.49 -2.01 -19.11
N ILE A 33 -14.59 -2.62 -19.87
CA ILE A 33 -13.13 -2.59 -19.61
C ILE A 33 -12.48 -1.96 -20.83
N GLY A 34 -12.02 -0.71 -20.70
CA GLY A 34 -11.62 0.10 -21.86
C GLY A 34 -12.83 0.38 -22.77
N GLU A 35 -12.67 0.21 -24.08
CA GLU A 35 -13.75 0.40 -25.08
C GLU A 35 -14.69 -0.82 -25.22
N LYS A 36 -14.43 -1.92 -24.50
CA LYS A 36 -15.19 -3.17 -24.64
C LYS A 36 -16.23 -3.32 -23.54
N VAL A 37 -17.50 -3.38 -23.94
CA VAL A 37 -18.61 -3.78 -23.09
C VAL A 37 -18.45 -5.27 -22.74
N VAL A 38 -18.39 -5.56 -21.45
CA VAL A 38 -18.21 -6.91 -20.90
C VAL A 38 -19.37 -7.26 -19.97
N SER A 39 -19.63 -8.55 -19.77
CA SER A 39 -20.61 -8.97 -18.77
C SER A 39 -20.11 -8.67 -17.35
N ARG A 40 -21.05 -8.49 -16.41
CA ARG A 40 -20.76 -8.25 -14.98
C ARG A 40 -19.76 -9.25 -14.38
N ASP A 41 -19.88 -10.53 -14.75
CA ASP A 41 -18.99 -11.59 -14.26
C ASP A 41 -17.54 -11.43 -14.77
N ALA A 42 -17.38 -11.07 -16.05
CA ALA A 42 -16.07 -10.83 -16.65
C ALA A 42 -15.40 -9.61 -16.01
N ALA A 43 -16.15 -8.52 -15.82
CA ALA A 43 -15.63 -7.35 -15.11
C ALA A 43 -15.22 -7.68 -13.68
N GLN A 44 -16.05 -8.40 -12.93
CA GLN A 44 -15.72 -8.79 -11.55
C GLN A 44 -14.48 -9.70 -11.46
N LYS A 45 -14.27 -10.59 -12.44
CA LYS A 45 -13.04 -11.40 -12.54
C LYS A 45 -11.81 -10.55 -12.81
N THR A 46 -11.90 -9.54 -13.68
CA THR A 46 -10.77 -8.63 -13.93
C THR A 46 -10.44 -7.76 -12.73
N ILE A 47 -11.45 -7.25 -12.01
CA ILE A 47 -11.26 -6.52 -10.75
C ILE A 47 -10.57 -7.41 -9.72
N LYS A 48 -11.05 -8.64 -9.50
CA LYS A 48 -10.39 -9.61 -8.60
C LYS A 48 -8.95 -9.93 -9.01
N LYS A 49 -8.66 -9.99 -10.31
CA LYS A 49 -7.30 -10.21 -10.83
C LYS A 49 -6.41 -8.97 -10.66
N ALA A 50 -6.95 -7.76 -10.76
CA ALA A 50 -6.23 -6.50 -10.57
C ALA A 50 -5.96 -6.20 -9.08
N LEU A 51 -6.90 -6.53 -8.18
CA LEU A 51 -6.67 -6.51 -6.72
C LEU A 51 -5.56 -7.46 -6.27
N ARG A 52 -5.16 -8.39 -7.14
CA ARG A 52 -3.99 -9.26 -6.96
C ARG A 52 -2.67 -8.56 -7.33
N GLY A 53 -2.64 -7.21 -7.27
CA GLY A 53 -1.58 -6.31 -7.73
C GLY A 53 -0.24 -6.40 -6.99
N ARG A 54 -0.10 -7.25 -5.97
CA ARG A 54 1.18 -7.72 -5.46
C ARG A 54 0.96 -9.11 -4.86
N PRO A 55 1.71 -10.16 -5.25
CA PRO A 55 1.70 -11.38 -4.44
C PRO A 55 2.01 -10.95 -3.00
N PRO A 56 1.20 -11.32 -2.00
CA PRO A 56 1.47 -10.99 -0.61
C PRO A 56 2.86 -11.53 -0.30
N GLY A 57 3.84 -10.64 -0.31
CA GLY A 57 5.23 -10.99 -0.12
C GLY A 57 5.40 -11.51 1.29
N THR A 58 5.51 -12.84 1.40
CA THR A 58 6.31 -13.53 2.41
C THR A 58 6.04 -13.10 3.85
N GLY A 59 4.89 -13.52 4.41
CA GLY A 59 4.46 -13.29 5.80
C GLY A 59 5.35 -13.85 6.92
N GLN A 60 6.65 -14.05 6.67
CA GLN A 60 7.64 -14.53 7.64
C GLN A 60 8.43 -13.38 8.29
N LYS A 61 8.27 -12.13 7.82
CA LYS A 61 8.93 -10.96 8.41
C LYS A 61 7.94 -10.16 9.24
N LYS A 62 8.20 -10.04 10.54
CA LYS A 62 7.47 -9.14 11.45
C LYS A 62 8.23 -7.83 11.58
N SER A 63 7.53 -6.71 11.46
CA SER A 63 8.10 -5.39 11.73
C SER A 63 8.04 -5.15 13.24
N THR A 64 9.20 -4.97 13.86
CA THR A 64 9.34 -4.69 15.30
C THR A 64 10.30 -3.52 15.47
N THR A 65 10.02 -2.65 16.46
CA THR A 65 10.92 -1.56 16.83
C THR A 65 11.96 -2.06 17.83
N VAL A 66 13.23 -2.13 17.41
CA VAL A 66 14.39 -2.49 18.23
C VAL A 66 15.42 -1.38 18.14
N ARG A 67 16.11 -1.09 19.25
CA ARG A 67 17.24 -0.15 19.27
C ARG A 67 18.54 -0.92 19.04
N PHE A 68 19.35 -0.42 18.11
CA PHE A 68 20.71 -0.91 17.84
C PHE A 68 21.69 0.21 18.15
N ASP A 69 22.92 -0.16 18.50
CA ASP A 69 24.01 0.80 18.65
C ASP A 69 24.33 1.49 17.30
N ASN A 70 24.80 2.73 17.37
CA ASN A 70 25.01 3.55 16.18
C ASN A 70 26.11 3.00 15.27
N ASP A 71 27.19 2.48 15.86
CA ASP A 71 28.32 1.87 15.15
C ASP A 71 27.88 0.67 14.30
N ILE A 72 27.00 -0.19 14.83
CA ILE A 72 26.43 -1.33 14.11
C ILE A 72 25.60 -0.83 12.91
N LEU A 73 24.73 0.15 13.13
CA LEU A 73 23.91 0.70 12.05
C LEU A 73 24.76 1.36 10.96
N ASP A 74 25.80 2.09 11.34
CA ASP A 74 26.68 2.77 10.39
C ASP A 74 27.52 1.77 9.59
N ALA A 75 28.04 0.73 10.24
CA ALA A 75 28.72 -0.37 9.57
C ALA A 75 27.83 -1.04 8.52
N PHE A 76 26.58 -1.40 8.87
CA PHE A 76 25.68 -2.01 7.89
C PHE A 76 25.22 -1.02 6.82
N LYS A 77 24.88 0.23 7.15
CA LYS A 77 24.46 1.24 6.15
C LYS A 77 25.56 1.53 5.13
N SER A 78 26.84 1.53 5.55
CA SER A 78 27.98 1.74 4.66
C SER A 78 28.04 0.71 3.52
N THR A 79 27.48 -0.49 3.72
CA THR A 79 27.44 -1.54 2.70
C THR A 79 26.49 -1.22 1.54
N GLY A 80 25.65 -0.19 1.67
CA GLY A 80 24.75 0.28 0.61
C GLY A 80 23.39 -0.41 0.56
N LYS A 81 22.79 -0.48 -0.64
CA LYS A 81 21.43 -1.01 -0.86
C LYS A 81 21.31 -2.44 -0.31
N GLY A 82 20.25 -2.69 0.46
CA GLY A 82 19.98 -4.02 1.03
C GLY A 82 20.68 -4.30 2.37
N TRP A 83 21.26 -3.29 3.03
CA TRP A 83 21.90 -3.44 4.33
C TRP A 83 21.02 -4.10 5.40
N GLN A 84 19.72 -3.81 5.43
CA GLN A 84 18.76 -4.45 6.36
C GLN A 84 18.64 -5.96 6.12
N SER A 85 18.66 -6.40 4.86
CA SER A 85 18.64 -7.83 4.53
C SER A 85 19.93 -8.52 4.97
N ARG A 86 21.09 -7.86 4.81
CA ARG A 86 22.37 -8.37 5.32
C ARG A 86 22.41 -8.46 6.83
N MET A 87 21.92 -7.44 7.53
CA MET A 87 21.79 -7.45 8.99
C MET A 87 20.92 -8.61 9.47
N ASN A 88 19.79 -8.85 8.80
CA ASN A 88 18.93 -10.00 9.13
C ASN A 88 19.59 -11.36 8.85
N SER A 89 20.42 -11.48 7.80
CA SER A 89 21.21 -12.70 7.56
C SER A 89 22.25 -12.91 8.66
N ALA A 90 22.98 -11.87 9.06
CA ALA A 90 23.96 -11.95 10.14
C ALA A 90 23.33 -12.41 11.46
N LEU A 91 22.15 -11.87 11.81
CA LEU A 91 21.40 -12.32 12.99
C LEU A 91 20.97 -13.79 12.88
N ARG A 92 20.59 -14.24 11.69
CA ARG A 92 20.23 -15.64 11.44
C ARG A 92 21.43 -16.58 11.60
N ASP A 93 22.60 -16.18 11.13
CA ASP A 93 23.82 -16.97 11.25
C ASP A 93 24.30 -17.01 12.70
N TRP A 94 24.25 -15.88 13.40
CA TRP A 94 24.52 -15.81 14.84
C TRP A 94 23.62 -16.77 15.64
N LEU A 95 22.32 -16.87 15.32
CA LEU A 95 21.38 -17.79 15.97
C LEU A 95 21.64 -19.28 15.67
N LYS A 96 22.35 -19.61 14.58
CA LYS A 96 22.75 -21.01 14.31
C LYS A 96 23.91 -21.42 15.21
N GLU A 97 24.82 -20.49 15.45
CA GLU A 97 26.03 -20.72 16.24
C GLU A 97 25.77 -20.55 17.74
N HIS A 98 24.84 -19.67 18.11
CA HIS A 98 24.55 -19.31 19.49
C HIS A 98 23.05 -19.49 19.76
N ARG A 99 22.72 -20.29 20.77
CA ARG A 99 21.37 -20.33 21.33
C ARG A 99 21.27 -19.30 22.45
N PRO A 100 20.49 -18.22 22.28
CA PRO A 100 20.24 -17.23 23.32
C PRO A 100 19.39 -17.80 24.46
#